data_AF-A0A6X8H0R7-F1
#
_entry.id   AF-A0A6X8H0R7-F1
#
_cell.length_a   1.000
_cell.length_b   1.000
_cell.length_c   1.000
_cell.angle_alpha   90.00
_cell.angle_beta   90.00
_cell.angle_gamma   90.00
#
_symmetry.space_group_name_H-M   'P 1'
#
loop_
_entity.id
_entity.type
_entity.pdbx_description
1 polymer ?
#
loop_
_entity_poly.entity_id
_entity_poly.type
_entity_poly.pdbx_seq_one_letter_code
_entity_poly.pdbx_strand_id
1 'polypeptide(L)'
;MIFSVQELSCGGKSMLSPTTRNMGASLSPQPDVSGELNTEALTCIVERLESEIIDGSWIHISYEETDLEMMPFLVAQANKKYPELNLKFVMSVHELVSSIKETRMEGVESARFLVNMGSSGIHISVVDFRVMDGKTSVILFEPAACSAFGPALLALRTKAALEREQLPDCYFAMVELDIQRSSSECGIFSLALAKKLQLEFMNLVK
;
A
#
# COMPACT_ATOMS: atom_id res chain seq x y z
N MET A 1 -11.47 12.14 -46.05
CA MET A 1 -12.26 11.58 -44.92
C MET A 1 -11.60 12.08 -43.65
N ILE A 2 -12.29 12.94 -42.91
CA ILE A 2 -11.82 13.48 -41.64
C ILE A 2 -12.45 12.57 -40.58
N PHE A 3 -11.63 11.80 -39.86
CA PHE A 3 -12.11 11.07 -38.69
C PHE A 3 -12.26 12.08 -37.55
N SER A 4 -13.52 12.34 -37.19
CA SER A 4 -13.87 13.08 -35.99
C SER A 4 -13.59 12.18 -34.80
N VAL A 5 -12.52 12.47 -34.05
CA VAL A 5 -12.32 11.88 -32.73
C VAL A 5 -13.35 12.54 -31.81
N GLN A 6 -14.37 11.79 -31.40
CA GLN A 6 -15.25 12.23 -30.32
C GLN A 6 -14.41 12.23 -29.05
N GLU A 7 -14.13 13.41 -28.50
CA GLU A 7 -13.65 13.56 -27.13
C GLU A 7 -14.73 13.01 -26.19
N LEU A 8 -14.52 11.79 -25.70
CA LEU A 8 -15.19 11.29 -24.51
C LEU A 8 -14.62 12.06 -23.32
N SER A 9 -15.32 13.14 -22.94
CA SER A 9 -15.06 13.85 -21.69
C SER A 9 -15.39 12.92 -20.50
N CYS A 10 -14.43 12.10 -20.06
CA CYS A 10 -14.49 11.43 -18.76
C CYS A 10 -14.28 12.51 -17.67
N GLY A 11 -15.35 13.22 -17.31
CA GLY A 11 -15.34 14.16 -16.18
C GLY A 11 -14.98 13.44 -14.88
N GLY A 12 -14.17 14.08 -14.03
CA GLY A 12 -13.67 13.54 -12.77
C GLY A 12 -14.81 13.06 -11.86
N LYS A 13 -15.05 11.76 -11.86
CA LYS A 13 -15.99 11.07 -10.96
C LYS A 13 -15.17 10.30 -9.94
N SER A 14 -15.58 10.42 -8.67
CA SER A 14 -15.03 9.63 -7.56
C SER A 14 -15.07 8.13 -7.86
N MET A 15 -14.01 7.40 -7.47
CA MET A 15 -13.93 5.93 -7.57
C MET A 15 -14.93 5.20 -6.67
N LEU A 16 -15.53 5.92 -5.71
CA LEU A 16 -16.50 5.39 -4.76
C LEU A 16 -17.93 5.74 -5.19
N SER A 17 -18.80 4.73 -5.31
CA SER A 17 -20.25 4.94 -5.44
C SER A 17 -20.91 5.32 -4.09
N PRO A 18 -22.06 5.99 -4.07
CA PRO A 18 -22.80 6.26 -2.82
C PRO A 18 -23.43 4.99 -2.26
N THR A 19 -23.14 4.62 -1.00
CA THR A 19 -23.66 3.39 -0.35
C THR A 19 -24.88 3.65 0.55
N THR A 20 -25.87 2.73 0.50
CA THR A 20 -26.95 2.56 1.49
C THR A 20 -26.54 1.52 2.54
N ARG A 21 -26.58 1.88 3.84
CA ARG A 21 -26.16 1.00 4.95
C ARG A 21 -27.26 0.03 5.37
N ASN A 22 -26.89 -1.23 5.60
CA ASN A 22 -27.67 -2.21 6.38
C ASN A 22 -26.75 -2.84 7.43
N MET A 23 -27.19 -2.90 8.70
CA MET A 23 -26.39 -3.40 9.83
C MET A 23 -26.80 -4.83 10.21
N GLY A 24 -25.84 -5.77 10.22
CA GLY A 24 -25.95 -7.10 10.79
C GLY A 24 -24.57 -7.60 11.23
N ALA A 25 -24.48 -8.20 12.41
CA ALA A 25 -23.24 -8.46 13.16
C ALA A 25 -22.56 -9.81 12.83
N SER A 26 -21.21 -9.81 12.79
CA SER A 26 -20.25 -10.84 13.28
C SER A 26 -19.00 -10.96 12.37
N LEU A 27 -17.85 -11.22 13.00
CA LEU A 27 -16.45 -11.24 12.53
C LEU A 27 -15.90 -9.84 12.24
N SER A 28 -14.82 -9.44 12.92
CA SER A 28 -14.11 -8.17 12.70
C SER A 28 -13.53 -8.17 11.29
N PRO A 29 -14.13 -7.45 10.32
CA PRO A 29 -13.58 -7.39 8.99
C PRO A 29 -12.52 -6.29 8.99
N GLN A 30 -11.51 -6.45 8.15
CA GLN A 30 -10.83 -5.30 7.52
C GLN A 30 -11.87 -4.23 7.18
N PRO A 31 -11.57 -2.92 7.18
CA PRO A 31 -12.56 -1.92 6.75
C PRO A 31 -13.19 -2.44 5.46
N ASP A 32 -14.48 -2.78 5.54
CA ASP A 32 -15.24 -3.30 4.42
C ASP A 32 -14.94 -2.32 3.30
N VAL A 33 -14.51 -2.84 2.13
CA VAL A 33 -14.33 -1.98 0.95
C VAL A 33 -15.73 -1.47 0.63
N SER A 34 -16.08 -0.36 1.26
CA SER A 34 -17.47 0.07 1.51
C SER A 34 -18.02 0.93 0.38
N GLY A 35 -17.22 1.12 -0.66
CA GLY A 35 -17.65 1.60 -1.96
C GLY A 35 -17.56 0.47 -2.98
N GLU A 36 -18.59 0.37 -3.84
CA GLU A 36 -18.50 -0.48 -5.02
C GLU A 36 -17.46 0.13 -5.97
N LEU A 37 -16.63 -0.74 -6.56
CA LEU A 37 -15.66 -0.32 -7.57
C LEU A 37 -16.40 0.21 -8.79
N ASN A 38 -16.17 1.48 -9.14
CA ASN A 38 -16.70 2.06 -10.36
C ASN A 38 -15.93 1.54 -11.59
N THR A 39 -16.41 0.46 -12.20
CA THR A 39 -15.75 -0.19 -13.34
C THR A 39 -15.68 0.68 -14.60
N GLU A 40 -16.64 1.58 -14.80
CA GLU A 40 -16.63 2.52 -15.92
C GLU A 40 -15.49 3.54 -15.76
N ALA A 41 -15.37 4.13 -14.57
CA ALA A 41 -14.27 5.05 -14.25
C ALA A 41 -12.90 4.36 -14.34
N LEU A 42 -12.80 3.13 -13.84
CA LEU A 42 -11.58 2.33 -13.96
C LEU A 42 -11.22 2.03 -15.42
N THR A 43 -12.21 1.79 -16.29
CA THR A 43 -11.97 1.57 -17.72
C THR A 43 -11.40 2.83 -18.39
N CYS A 44 -11.97 4.02 -18.13
CA CYS A 44 -11.38 5.29 -18.61
C CYS A 44 -9.92 5.44 -18.11
N ILE A 45 -9.62 5.07 -16.86
CA ILE A 45 -8.26 5.16 -16.32
C ILE A 45 -7.31 4.23 -17.04
N VAL A 46 -7.70 2.98 -17.30
CA VAL A 46 -6.85 2.01 -18.02
C VAL A 46 -6.54 2.52 -19.43
N GLU A 47 -7.55 2.96 -20.18
CA GLU A 47 -7.35 3.52 -21.52
C GLU A 47 -6.43 4.75 -21.50
N ARG A 48 -6.58 5.61 -20.50
CA ARG A 48 -5.71 6.78 -20.31
C ARG A 48 -4.27 6.37 -20.00
N LEU A 49 -4.04 5.43 -19.09
CA LEU A 49 -2.70 4.91 -18.80
C LEU A 49 -2.03 4.35 -20.06
N GLU A 50 -2.76 3.60 -20.88
CA GLU A 50 -2.26 3.06 -22.14
C GLU A 50 -1.92 4.17 -23.16
N SER A 51 -2.77 5.19 -23.27
CA SER A 51 -2.51 6.35 -24.14
C SER A 51 -1.29 7.15 -23.69
N GLU A 52 -1.17 7.44 -22.40
CA GLU A 52 -0.07 8.21 -21.80
C GLU A 52 1.27 7.48 -21.95
N ILE A 53 1.27 6.14 -21.96
CA ILE A 53 2.43 5.32 -22.31
C ILE A 53 2.82 5.50 -23.78
N ILE A 54 1.84 5.48 -24.70
CA ILE A 54 2.07 5.59 -26.14
C ILE A 54 2.60 6.97 -26.53
N ASP A 55 2.02 8.03 -25.99
CA ASP A 55 2.39 9.41 -26.31
C ASP A 55 3.59 9.94 -25.50
N GLY A 56 3.99 9.22 -24.45
CA GLY A 56 5.15 9.54 -23.62
C GLY A 56 4.89 10.58 -22.54
N SER A 57 3.66 11.05 -22.36
CA SER A 57 3.30 12.04 -21.35
C SER A 57 3.37 11.50 -19.92
N TRP A 58 3.35 10.18 -19.74
CA TRP A 58 3.39 9.48 -18.44
C TRP A 58 4.48 9.96 -17.48
N ILE A 59 5.64 10.38 -18.01
CA ILE A 59 6.80 10.80 -17.21
C ILE A 59 6.56 12.09 -16.40
N HIS A 60 5.51 12.85 -16.71
CA HIS A 60 5.18 14.12 -16.03
C HIS A 60 3.81 14.10 -15.35
N ILE A 61 3.13 12.95 -15.35
CA ILE A 61 1.81 12.76 -14.75
C ILE A 61 2.01 12.03 -13.41
N SER A 62 1.32 12.49 -12.37
CA SER A 62 1.31 11.78 -11.09
C SER A 62 0.16 10.78 -11.05
N TYR A 63 0.49 9.55 -10.69
CA TYR A 63 -0.45 8.46 -10.48
C TYR A 63 -0.76 8.19 -9.00
N GLU A 64 -0.12 8.91 -8.08
CA GLU A 64 -0.18 8.61 -6.63
C GLU A 64 -1.61 8.60 -6.07
N GLU A 65 -2.44 9.57 -6.47
CA GLU A 65 -3.83 9.68 -6.00
C GLU A 65 -4.67 8.52 -6.54
N THR A 66 -4.50 8.17 -7.81
CA THR A 66 -5.19 7.02 -8.42
C THR A 66 -4.76 5.72 -7.74
N ASP A 67 -3.47 5.56 -7.48
CA ASP A 67 -2.94 4.42 -6.73
C ASP A 67 -3.55 4.34 -5.33
N LEU A 68 -3.61 5.46 -4.60
CA LEU A 68 -4.18 5.54 -3.25
C LEU A 68 -5.66 5.13 -3.23
N GLU A 69 -6.47 5.70 -4.14
CA GLU A 69 -7.90 5.39 -4.29
C GLU A 69 -8.13 3.91 -4.63
N MET A 70 -7.27 3.33 -5.48
CA MET A 70 -7.40 1.95 -5.94
C MET A 70 -6.80 0.93 -4.97
N MET A 71 -5.91 1.34 -4.07
CA MET A 71 -5.15 0.43 -3.22
C MET A 71 -6.01 -0.53 -2.36
N PRO A 72 -7.17 -0.13 -1.78
CA PRO A 72 -8.02 -1.07 -1.05
C PRO A 72 -8.47 -2.25 -1.92
N PHE A 73 -8.86 -1.99 -3.17
CA PHE A 73 -9.27 -3.03 -4.13
C PHE A 73 -8.09 -3.90 -4.55
N LEU A 74 -6.92 -3.29 -4.78
CA LEU A 74 -5.70 -4.00 -5.15
C LEU A 74 -5.20 -4.92 -4.01
N VAL A 75 -5.29 -4.48 -2.77
CA VAL A 75 -4.95 -5.27 -1.58
C VAL A 75 -5.93 -6.42 -1.40
N ALA A 76 -7.24 -6.18 -1.54
CA ALA A 76 -8.25 -7.24 -1.50
C ALA A 76 -8.00 -8.29 -2.60
N GLN A 77 -7.67 -7.86 -3.82
CA GLN A 77 -7.31 -8.75 -4.91
C GLN A 77 -6.02 -9.54 -4.63
N ALA A 78 -5.01 -8.90 -4.05
CA ALA A 78 -3.74 -9.54 -3.70
C ALA A 78 -3.93 -10.62 -2.63
N ASN A 79 -4.68 -10.34 -1.57
CA ASN A 79 -5.01 -11.32 -0.53
C ASN A 79 -5.88 -12.46 -1.06
N LYS A 80 -6.83 -12.18 -1.96
CA LYS A 80 -7.62 -13.24 -2.62
C LYS A 80 -6.74 -14.17 -3.46
N LYS A 81 -5.73 -13.61 -4.14
CA LYS A 81 -4.80 -14.37 -5.00
C LYS A 81 -3.76 -15.14 -4.19
N TYR A 82 -3.32 -14.59 -3.06
CA TYR A 82 -2.31 -15.17 -2.18
C TYR A 82 -2.87 -15.21 -0.74
N PRO A 83 -3.57 -16.30 -0.36
CA PRO A 83 -4.26 -16.36 0.94
C PRO A 83 -3.35 -16.19 2.17
N GLU A 84 -2.06 -16.53 2.04
CA GLU A 84 -1.05 -16.40 3.11
C GLU A 84 -0.32 -15.04 3.11
N LEU A 85 -0.70 -14.13 2.21
CA LEU A 85 -0.03 -12.83 2.07
C LEU A 85 -0.23 -11.94 3.31
N ASN A 86 -1.43 -11.97 3.90
CA ASN A 86 -1.81 -11.18 5.07
C ASN A 86 -1.46 -9.69 4.90
N LEU A 87 -1.83 -9.10 3.76
CA LEU A 87 -1.57 -7.69 3.45
C LEU A 87 -2.65 -6.79 4.06
N LYS A 88 -2.27 -5.79 4.85
CA LYS A 88 -3.15 -4.70 5.31
C LYS A 88 -2.72 -3.38 4.68
N PHE A 89 -3.67 -2.48 4.41
CA PHE A 89 -3.39 -1.11 3.99
C PHE A 89 -3.74 -0.14 5.11
N VAL A 90 -2.79 0.73 5.48
CA VAL A 90 -2.94 1.69 6.58
C VAL A 90 -2.52 3.09 6.14
N MET A 91 -3.24 4.11 6.62
CA MET A 91 -3.15 5.50 6.15
C MET A 91 -2.19 6.36 6.95
N SER A 92 -1.57 5.81 7.99
CA SER A 92 -0.58 6.54 8.77
C SER A 92 0.36 5.63 9.53
N VAL A 93 1.47 6.20 10.00
CA VAL A 93 2.41 5.52 10.92
C VAL A 93 1.73 5.12 12.24
N HIS A 94 0.76 5.91 12.71
CA HIS A 94 0.01 5.59 13.93
C HIS A 94 -0.89 4.36 13.74
N GLU A 95 -1.59 4.27 12.61
CA GLU A 95 -2.37 3.08 12.26
C GLU A 95 -1.45 1.86 12.07
N LEU A 96 -0.31 2.03 11.42
CA LEU A 96 0.68 0.95 11.24
C LEU A 96 1.08 0.31 12.58
N VAL A 97 1.51 1.11 13.56
CA VAL A 97 1.99 0.54 14.85
C VAL A 97 0.85 -0.10 15.64
N SER A 98 -0.35 0.46 15.56
CA SER A 98 -1.56 -0.12 16.16
C SER A 98 -1.88 -1.48 15.52
N SER A 99 -1.84 -1.56 14.18
CA SER A 99 -2.10 -2.79 13.45
C SER A 99 -1.01 -3.84 13.63
N ILE A 100 0.26 -3.46 13.80
CA ILE A 100 1.35 -4.38 14.16
C ILE A 100 1.08 -5.01 15.53
N LYS A 101 0.69 -4.19 16.51
CA LYS A 101 0.34 -4.67 17.85
C LYS A 101 -0.82 -5.65 17.82
N GLU A 102 -1.90 -5.29 17.13
CA GLU A 102 -3.07 -6.16 16.95
C GLU A 102 -2.69 -7.49 16.31
N THR A 103 -1.96 -7.44 15.19
CA THR A 103 -1.49 -8.63 14.45
C THR A 103 -0.66 -9.56 15.35
N ARG A 104 0.20 -9.00 16.21
CA ARG A 104 0.94 -9.77 17.20
C ARG A 104 0.04 -10.37 18.29
N MET A 105 -0.94 -9.63 18.79
CA MET A 105 -1.88 -10.11 19.82
C MET A 105 -2.80 -11.20 19.29
N GLU A 106 -3.14 -11.18 18.00
CA GLU A 106 -3.92 -12.20 17.32
C GLU A 106 -3.12 -13.50 17.05
N GLY A 107 -1.82 -13.51 17.35
CA GLY A 107 -0.95 -14.67 17.13
C GLY A 107 -0.56 -14.89 15.67
N VAL A 108 -0.72 -13.87 14.81
CA VAL A 108 -0.26 -13.93 13.43
C VAL A 108 1.27 -13.87 13.41
N GLU A 109 1.91 -14.81 12.72
CA GLU A 109 3.38 -14.90 12.67
C GLU A 109 3.99 -14.24 11.43
N SER A 110 3.20 -13.98 10.39
CA SER A 110 3.65 -13.32 9.17
C SER A 110 2.54 -12.46 8.56
N ALA A 111 2.87 -11.19 8.32
CA ALA A 111 1.96 -10.22 7.74
C ALA A 111 2.73 -9.14 6.97
N ARG A 112 2.04 -8.38 6.13
CA ARG A 112 2.60 -7.24 5.42
C ARG A 112 1.69 -6.04 5.54
N PHE A 113 2.29 -4.86 5.49
CA PHE A 113 1.55 -3.60 5.56
C PHE A 113 1.99 -2.69 4.42
N LEU A 114 1.04 -2.17 3.66
CA LEU A 114 1.25 -0.96 2.89
C LEU A 114 0.88 0.23 3.78
N VAL A 115 1.80 1.17 3.94
CA VAL A 115 1.61 2.33 4.81
C VAL A 115 1.79 3.61 4.00
N ASN A 116 0.79 4.49 4.03
CA ASN A 116 1.00 5.88 3.59
C ASN A 116 1.71 6.65 4.72
N MET A 117 2.93 7.10 4.45
CA MET A 117 3.77 7.81 5.42
C MET A 117 3.83 9.32 5.20
N GLY A 118 3.19 9.82 4.14
CA GLY A 118 3.13 11.25 3.85
C GLY A 118 2.21 11.97 4.84
N SER A 119 2.70 13.03 5.48
CA SER A 119 1.88 13.86 6.38
C SER A 119 1.00 14.87 5.64
N SER A 120 1.39 15.24 4.41
CA SER A 120 0.72 16.23 3.56
C SER A 120 0.73 15.82 2.08
N GLY A 121 0.93 14.53 1.81
CA GLY A 121 1.10 13.97 0.47
C GLY A 121 1.04 12.45 0.53
N ILE A 122 1.25 11.79 -0.60
CA ILE A 122 1.20 10.33 -0.72
C ILE A 122 2.62 9.81 -0.79
N HIS A 123 2.97 8.91 0.13
CA HIS A 123 4.23 8.18 0.08
C HIS A 123 4.00 6.79 0.65
N ILE A 124 3.77 5.82 -0.22
CA ILE A 124 3.40 4.46 0.17
C ILE A 124 4.66 3.58 0.22
N SER A 125 4.97 3.07 1.40
CA SER A 125 6.05 2.10 1.62
C SER A 125 5.47 0.75 2.07
N VAL A 126 6.30 -0.29 2.07
CA VAL A 126 5.88 -1.65 2.50
C VAL A 126 6.65 -2.10 3.74
N VAL A 127 5.96 -2.77 4.66
CA VAL A 127 6.53 -3.36 5.87
C VAL A 127 6.33 -4.88 5.83
N ASP A 128 7.40 -5.65 6.06
CA ASP A 128 7.31 -7.07 6.41
C ASP A 128 7.28 -7.21 7.94
N PHE A 129 6.31 -7.96 8.43
CA PHE A 129 6.17 -8.32 9.84
C PHE A 129 6.37 -9.82 10.00
N ARG A 130 7.22 -10.19 10.97
CA ARG A 130 7.49 -11.59 11.31
C ARG A 130 7.58 -11.79 12.81
N VAL A 131 7.11 -12.95 13.27
CA VAL A 131 7.46 -13.48 14.59
C VAL A 131 8.39 -14.68 14.38
N MET A 132 9.56 -14.66 15.01
CA MET A 132 10.57 -15.72 14.94
C MET A 132 11.12 -15.97 16.34
N ASP A 133 11.07 -17.20 16.81
CA ASP A 133 11.51 -17.59 18.17
C ASP A 133 10.93 -16.71 19.29
N GLY A 134 9.65 -16.32 19.14
CA GLY A 134 8.93 -15.45 20.08
C GLY A 134 9.31 -13.96 20.00
N LYS A 135 10.28 -13.60 19.16
CA LYS A 135 10.71 -12.22 18.90
C LYS A 135 10.00 -11.66 17.68
N THR A 136 9.67 -10.37 17.71
CA THR A 136 8.99 -9.70 16.61
C THR A 136 10.00 -8.90 15.78
N SER A 137 10.02 -9.13 14.46
CA SER A 137 10.82 -8.37 13.50
C SER A 137 9.90 -7.57 12.60
N VAL A 138 10.20 -6.28 12.45
CA VAL A 138 9.47 -5.32 11.62
C VAL A 138 10.47 -4.65 10.69
N ILE A 139 10.34 -4.87 9.39
CA ILE A 139 11.26 -4.32 8.39
C ILE A 139 10.48 -3.43 7.42
N LEU A 140 10.78 -2.13 7.45
CA LEU A 140 10.27 -1.16 6.47
C LEU A 140 11.17 -1.16 5.23
N PHE A 141 10.60 -1.41 4.06
CA PHE A 141 11.31 -1.31 2.78
C PHE A 141 10.89 -0.04 2.07
N GLU A 142 11.89 0.77 1.70
CA GLU A 142 11.72 2.01 0.98
C GLU A 142 12.15 1.82 -0.49
N PRO A 143 11.21 1.87 -1.45
CA PRO A 143 11.52 1.63 -2.86
C PRO A 143 12.48 2.65 -3.47
N ALA A 144 12.40 3.91 -3.03
CA ALA A 144 13.22 5.01 -3.52
C ALA A 144 14.51 5.20 -2.69
N ALA A 145 15.39 6.07 -3.17
CA ALA A 145 16.61 6.42 -2.45
C ALA A 145 16.32 7.13 -1.11
N CYS A 146 17.12 6.80 -0.10
CA CYS A 146 17.09 7.38 1.24
C CYS A 146 18.12 8.50 1.45
N SER A 147 18.72 8.99 0.36
CA SER A 147 19.82 9.95 0.40
C SER A 147 19.45 11.34 0.96
N ALA A 148 18.16 11.65 1.08
CA ALA A 148 17.67 12.86 1.73
C ALA A 148 17.45 12.65 3.24
N PHE A 149 17.32 13.74 4.00
CA PHE A 149 17.06 13.67 5.45
C PHE A 149 15.68 13.04 5.80
N GLY A 150 14.76 13.01 4.84
CA GLY A 150 13.39 12.51 5.01
C GLY A 150 13.33 11.04 5.45
N PRO A 151 13.98 10.11 4.74
CA PRO A 151 13.97 8.69 5.08
C PRO A 151 14.63 8.33 6.43
N ALA A 152 15.69 9.03 6.84
CA ALA A 152 16.24 8.86 8.19
C ALA A 152 15.24 9.30 9.28
N LEU A 153 14.56 10.43 9.06
CA LEU A 153 13.50 10.90 9.96
C LEU A 153 12.31 9.94 9.98
N LEU A 154 11.99 9.33 8.84
CA LEU A 154 10.96 8.32 8.68
C LEU A 154 11.27 7.07 9.50
N ALA A 155 12.50 6.55 9.40
CA ALA A 155 12.99 5.43 10.20
C ALA A 155 12.84 5.72 11.71
N LEU A 156 13.31 6.89 12.15
CA LEU A 156 13.26 7.30 13.54
C LEU A 156 11.81 7.47 14.05
N ARG A 157 10.92 8.06 13.24
CA ARG A 157 9.50 8.22 13.59
C ARG A 157 8.80 6.88 13.74
N THR A 158 9.03 5.96 12.80
CA THR A 158 8.44 4.62 12.83
C THR A 158 8.97 3.82 14.01
N LYS A 159 10.29 3.83 14.23
CA LYS A 159 10.91 3.19 15.40
C LYS A 159 10.35 3.73 16.71
N ALA A 160 10.35 5.05 16.88
CA ALA A 160 9.84 5.68 18.10
C ALA A 160 8.33 5.42 18.31
N ALA A 161 7.55 5.37 17.23
CA ALA A 161 6.13 5.02 17.32
C ALA A 161 5.94 3.57 17.75
N LEU A 162 6.75 2.65 17.25
CA LEU A 162 6.69 1.23 17.61
C LEU A 162 7.16 0.99 19.06
N GLU A 163 8.18 1.70 19.52
CA GLU A 163 8.66 1.65 20.91
C GLU A 163 7.59 2.12 21.91
N ARG A 164 6.76 3.11 21.54
CA ARG A 164 5.64 3.58 22.38
C ARG A 164 4.56 2.51 22.60
N GLU A 165 4.39 1.59 21.65
CA GLU A 165 3.46 0.48 21.80
C GLU A 165 3.96 -0.59 22.78
N GLN A 166 5.23 -0.52 23.22
CA GLN A 166 5.83 -1.40 24.22
C GLN A 166 5.68 -2.90 23.90
N LEU A 167 5.82 -3.28 22.63
CA LEU A 167 5.86 -4.69 22.24
C LEU A 167 7.15 -5.32 22.81
N PRO A 168 7.05 -6.38 23.63
CA PRO A 168 8.23 -7.07 24.13
C PRO A 168 8.97 -7.76 22.97
N ASP A 169 10.31 -7.74 23.05
CA ASP A 169 11.21 -8.37 22.07
C ASP A 169 10.93 -7.97 20.61
N CYS A 170 10.61 -6.68 20.38
CA CYS A 170 10.35 -6.14 19.06
C CYS A 170 11.57 -5.41 18.49
N TYR A 171 11.95 -5.75 17.25
CA TYR A 171 13.10 -5.21 16.55
C TYR A 171 12.63 -4.54 15.25
N PHE A 172 13.16 -3.36 14.99
CA PHE A 172 12.83 -2.57 13.80
C PHE A 172 14.07 -2.33 12.94
N ALA A 173 13.92 -2.50 11.64
CA ALA A 173 14.90 -2.09 10.64
C ALA A 173 14.21 -1.34 9.50
N MET A 174 14.98 -0.50 8.82
CA MET A 174 14.59 0.13 7.56
C MET A 174 15.62 -0.21 6.49
N VAL A 175 15.15 -0.57 5.30
CA VAL A 175 15.97 -0.98 4.15
C VAL A 175 15.65 -0.07 2.98
N GLU A 176 16.68 0.65 2.52
CA GLU A 176 16.66 1.37 1.25
C GLU A 176 16.87 0.39 0.10
N LEU A 177 16.06 0.49 -0.96
CA LEU A 177 16.22 -0.31 -2.17
C LEU A 177 16.79 0.47 -3.36
N ASP A 178 16.50 1.78 -3.45
CA ASP A 178 16.89 2.64 -4.58
C ASP A 178 16.59 2.04 -5.97
N ILE A 179 15.42 1.40 -6.10
CA ILE A 179 14.92 0.80 -7.35
C ILE A 179 13.88 1.67 -8.05
N GLN A 180 13.16 2.52 -7.30
CA GLN A 180 12.22 3.49 -7.85
C GLN A 180 12.95 4.79 -8.17
N ARG A 181 12.85 5.22 -9.44
CA ARG A 181 13.42 6.50 -9.93
C ARG A 181 12.37 7.46 -10.50
N SER A 182 11.18 6.94 -10.71
CA SER A 182 10.02 7.68 -11.21
C SER A 182 9.25 8.32 -10.05
N SER A 183 8.49 9.37 -10.35
CA SER A 183 7.98 10.30 -9.34
C SER A 183 6.74 9.84 -8.59
N SER A 184 6.01 8.82 -9.06
CA SER A 184 4.64 8.55 -8.58
C SER A 184 4.28 7.07 -8.38
N GLU A 185 5.27 6.17 -8.44
CA GLU A 185 5.01 4.71 -8.51
C GLU A 185 5.18 4.03 -7.14
N CYS A 186 5.29 4.79 -6.05
CA CYS A 186 5.54 4.24 -4.71
C CYS A 186 4.47 3.20 -4.31
N GLY A 187 3.21 3.43 -4.68
CA GLY A 187 2.11 2.47 -4.49
C GLY A 187 2.35 1.15 -5.21
N ILE A 188 2.61 1.19 -6.52
CA ILE A 188 2.84 -0.02 -7.34
C ILE A 188 4.11 -0.77 -6.90
N PHE A 189 5.23 -0.07 -6.64
CA PHE A 189 6.45 -0.70 -6.14
C PHE A 189 6.20 -1.42 -4.81
N SER A 190 5.58 -0.74 -3.85
CA SER A 190 5.31 -1.30 -2.52
C SER A 190 4.33 -2.49 -2.59
N LEU A 191 3.28 -2.42 -3.41
CA LEU A 191 2.36 -3.55 -3.63
C LEU A 191 3.05 -4.76 -4.29
N ALA A 192 3.91 -4.51 -5.28
CA ALA A 192 4.68 -5.56 -5.94
C ALA A 192 5.65 -6.24 -4.97
N LEU A 193 6.35 -5.46 -4.14
CA LEU A 193 7.25 -5.93 -3.09
C LEU A 193 6.50 -6.73 -2.02
N ALA A 194 5.32 -6.27 -1.56
CA ALA A 194 4.49 -7.01 -0.61
C ALA A 194 4.24 -8.46 -1.04
N LYS A 195 3.91 -8.66 -2.32
CA LYS A 195 3.72 -10.00 -2.90
C LYS A 195 5.03 -10.78 -2.96
N LYS A 196 6.16 -10.14 -3.26
CA LYS A 196 7.48 -10.78 -3.28
C LYS A 196 7.92 -11.22 -1.89
N LEU A 197 7.65 -10.43 -0.84
CA LEU A 197 7.97 -10.79 0.55
C LEU A 197 7.29 -12.10 0.98
N GLN A 198 6.09 -12.40 0.46
CA GLN A 198 5.46 -13.71 0.66
C GLN A 198 6.07 -14.80 -0.22
N LEU A 199 6.28 -14.55 -1.51
CA LEU A 199 6.81 -15.57 -2.42
C LEU A 199 8.26 -15.99 -2.10
N GLU A 200 9.04 -15.06 -1.55
CA GLU A 200 10.44 -15.25 -1.16
C GLU A 200 10.59 -15.53 0.35
N PHE A 201 9.51 -15.98 1.03
CA PHE A 201 9.47 -16.16 2.48
C PHE A 201 10.71 -16.89 3.02
N MET A 202 11.07 -18.03 2.41
CA MET A 202 12.22 -18.86 2.85
C MET A 202 13.59 -18.22 2.58
N ASN A 203 13.68 -17.30 1.61
CA ASN A 203 14.92 -16.57 1.34
C ASN A 203 15.14 -15.41 2.31
N LEU A 204 14.08 -14.94 2.96
CA LEU A 204 14.08 -13.82 3.90
C LEU A 204 14.15 -14.24 5.38
N VAL A 205 14.25 -15.54 5.66
CA VAL A 205 14.39 -16.11 7.02
C VAL A 205 15.81 -16.62 7.30
N LYS A 206 16.67 -16.62 6.28
CA LYS A 206 18.07 -17.02 6.40
C LYS A 206 18.90 -15.90 7.02
#